data_AF-A0A556MYE3-F1
#
_entry.id   AF-A0A556MYE3-F1
#
_cell.length_a   1.000
_cell.length_b   1.000
_cell.length_c   1.000
_cell.angle_alpha   90.00
_cell.angle_beta   90.00
_cell.angle_gamma   90.00
#
_symmetry.space_group_name_H-M   'P 1'
#
loop_
_entity.id
_entity.type
_entity.pdbx_description
1 polymer ?
#
loop_
_entity_poly.entity_id
_entity_poly.type
_entity_poly.pdbx_seq_one_letter_code
_entity_poly.pdbx_strand_id
1 'polypeptide(L)'
;MGVTLLLIYLSIVFAGELIAILLGTKGIYNSYIMSLNSSLYTPFLYGFLFLYTHTTWKRYFYVFLYFILLGYFISGGYYHPRSVLGGTAILVIYIPFFLAALVHLTDLLLDPKNTWFKFRLRLSLSMLFFSVVALIIQSFEWYYEDKYSSRPMIVFYIALSNNILYYFALTINFLMECIKLYRKQRLM
;
A
#
# COMPACT_ATOMS: atom_id res chain seq x y z
N MET A 1 6.34 -15.62 -10.82
CA MET A 1 6.16 -14.21 -11.25
C MET A 1 5.39 -13.38 -10.24
N GLY A 2 4.14 -13.71 -9.87
CA GLY A 2 3.38 -12.92 -8.88
C GLY A 2 4.09 -12.74 -7.52
N VAL A 3 4.53 -13.82 -6.88
CA VAL A 3 5.29 -13.76 -5.61
C VAL A 3 6.53 -12.85 -5.72
N THR A 4 7.20 -12.83 -6.87
CA THR A 4 8.35 -11.94 -7.14
C THR A 4 7.95 -10.48 -7.17
N LEU A 5 6.79 -10.13 -7.76
CA LEU A 5 6.29 -8.75 -7.74
C LEU A 5 5.97 -8.29 -6.32
N LEU A 6 5.39 -9.17 -5.48
CA LEU A 6 5.15 -8.84 -4.08
C LEU A 6 6.45 -8.66 -3.28
N LEU A 7 7.48 -9.46 -3.58
CA LEU A 7 8.81 -9.28 -2.98
C LEU A 7 9.42 -7.93 -3.38
N ILE A 8 9.40 -7.58 -4.67
CA ILE A 8 9.92 -6.29 -5.15
C ILE A 8 9.17 -5.13 -4.50
N TYR A 9 7.84 -5.22 -4.41
CA TYR A 9 7.02 -4.25 -3.67
C TYR A 9 7.51 -4.07 -2.22
N LEU A 10 7.65 -5.15 -1.45
CA LEU A 10 8.11 -5.10 -0.07
C LEU A 10 9.54 -4.53 0.06
N SER A 11 10.43 -4.88 -0.88
CA SER A 11 11.80 -4.37 -0.91
C SER A 11 11.86 -2.86 -1.19
N ILE A 12 11.06 -2.37 -2.14
CA ILE A 12 11.00 -0.93 -2.46
C ILE A 12 10.44 -0.17 -1.26
N VAL A 13 9.33 -0.64 -0.66
CA VAL A 13 8.76 -0.03 0.55
C VAL A 13 9.83 0.09 1.63
N PHE A 14 10.51 -1.01 1.95
CA PHE A 14 11.54 -1.03 2.99
C PHE A 14 12.68 -0.04 2.70
N ALA A 15 13.22 -0.05 1.47
CA ALA A 15 14.27 0.88 1.07
C ALA A 15 13.80 2.34 1.14
N GLY A 16 12.58 2.63 0.69
CA GLY A 16 12.01 3.97 0.71
C GLY A 16 11.78 4.50 2.12
N GLU A 17 11.32 3.65 3.05
CA GLU A 17 11.18 4.01 4.48
C GLU A 17 12.55 4.30 5.12
N LEU A 18 13.58 3.50 4.83
CA LEU A 18 14.94 3.77 5.30
C LEU A 18 15.47 5.12 4.78
N ILE A 19 15.25 5.40 3.49
CA ILE A 19 15.63 6.68 2.87
C ILE A 19 14.85 7.83 3.50
N ALA A 20 13.55 7.65 3.75
CA ALA A 20 12.69 8.63 4.41
C ALA A 20 13.21 9.00 5.81
N ILE A 21 13.55 8.01 6.62
CA ILE A 21 14.13 8.23 7.95
C ILE A 21 15.46 8.98 7.84
N LEU A 22 16.35 8.54 6.95
CA LEU A 22 17.68 9.14 6.78
C LEU A 22 17.63 10.58 6.28
N LEU A 23 16.69 10.92 5.41
CA LEU A 23 16.53 12.28 4.90
C LEU A 23 15.73 13.16 5.87
N GLY A 24 14.80 12.57 6.62
CA GLY A 24 14.09 13.24 7.72
C GLY A 24 15.04 13.74 8.81
N THR A 25 16.07 12.97 9.18
CA THR A 25 17.10 13.45 10.13
C THR A 25 17.95 14.61 9.58
N LYS A 26 17.95 14.82 8.26
CA LYS A 26 18.62 15.94 7.59
C LYS A 26 17.69 17.11 7.26
N GLY A 27 16.44 17.08 7.73
CA GLY A 27 15.46 18.14 7.51
C GLY A 27 14.87 18.19 6.09
N ILE A 28 15.10 17.17 5.26
CA ILE A 28 14.43 17.04 3.96
C ILE A 28 13.04 16.46 4.22
N TYR A 29 12.01 17.22 3.87
CA TYR A 29 10.63 16.90 4.19
C TYR A 29 10.18 15.61 3.49
N ASN A 30 9.43 14.78 4.21
CA ASN A 30 9.15 13.38 3.84
C ASN A 30 8.25 13.24 2.61
N SER A 31 7.50 14.28 2.21
CA SER A 31 6.57 14.19 1.08
C SER A 31 7.21 13.75 -0.22
N TYR A 32 8.38 14.31 -0.53
CA TYR A 32 9.12 14.03 -1.75
C TYR A 32 9.47 12.55 -1.86
N ILE A 33 9.96 12.00 -0.75
CA ILE A 33 10.39 10.60 -0.67
C ILE A 33 9.17 9.69 -0.66
N MET A 34 8.11 10.07 0.07
CA MET A 34 6.85 9.33 0.11
C MET A 34 6.21 9.22 -1.27
N SER A 35 6.12 10.32 -2.02
CA SER A 35 5.59 10.33 -3.38
C SER A 35 6.43 9.50 -4.35
N LEU A 36 7.77 9.60 -4.28
CA LEU A 36 8.66 8.72 -5.04
C LEU A 36 8.45 7.25 -4.70
N ASN A 37 8.46 6.92 -3.40
CA ASN A 37 8.30 5.55 -2.92
C ASN A 37 6.97 4.95 -3.37
N SER A 38 5.85 5.66 -3.14
CA SER A 38 4.52 5.25 -3.60
C SER A 38 4.45 5.06 -5.11
N SER A 39 5.07 5.95 -5.89
CA SER A 39 5.08 5.83 -7.36
C SER A 39 5.85 4.60 -7.84
N LEU A 40 6.93 4.24 -7.12
CA LEU A 40 7.80 3.12 -7.45
C LEU A 40 7.24 1.77 -7.02
N TYR A 41 6.70 1.65 -5.81
CA TYR A 41 6.21 0.35 -5.33
C TYR A 41 4.84 -0.02 -5.89
N THR A 42 3.97 0.95 -6.20
CA THR A 42 2.57 0.69 -6.60
C THR A 42 2.43 -0.19 -7.84
N PRO A 43 3.24 -0.02 -8.91
CA PRO A 43 3.22 -0.90 -10.07
C PRO A 43 3.44 -2.38 -9.74
N PHE A 44 4.26 -2.67 -8.72
CA PHE A 44 4.56 -4.05 -8.35
C PHE A 44 3.42 -4.68 -7.56
N LEU A 45 2.81 -3.93 -6.63
CA LEU A 45 1.62 -4.41 -5.94
C LEU A 45 0.45 -4.60 -6.92
N TYR A 46 0.21 -3.62 -7.79
CA TYR A 46 -0.88 -3.71 -8.77
C TYR A 46 -0.59 -4.74 -9.85
N GLY A 47 0.68 -4.92 -10.23
CA GLY A 47 1.11 -6.01 -11.11
C GLY A 47 0.85 -7.38 -10.48
N PHE A 48 1.06 -7.53 -9.16
CA PHE A 48 0.68 -8.74 -8.44
C PHE A 48 -0.83 -8.99 -8.56
N LEU A 49 -1.67 -7.99 -8.25
CA LEU A 49 -3.13 -8.12 -8.35
C LEU A 49 -3.58 -8.40 -9.79
N PHE A 50 -2.97 -7.73 -10.77
CA PHE A 50 -3.22 -7.89 -12.20
C PHE A 50 -3.01 -9.33 -12.65
N LEU A 51 -1.86 -9.94 -12.31
CA LEU A 51 -1.53 -11.31 -12.70
C LEU A 51 -2.53 -12.33 -12.16
N TYR A 52 -3.11 -12.07 -10.99
CA TYR A 52 -4.03 -12.98 -10.30
C TYR A 52 -5.50 -12.65 -10.48
N THR A 53 -5.82 -11.65 -11.31
CA THR A 53 -7.18 -11.29 -11.69
C THR A 53 -7.50 -11.90 -13.05
N HIS A 54 -8.63 -12.57 -13.20
CA HIS A 54 -9.08 -13.20 -14.45
C HIS A 54 -9.86 -12.22 -15.33
N THR A 55 -10.69 -11.37 -14.72
CA THR A 55 -11.58 -10.48 -15.47
C THR A 55 -10.81 -9.31 -16.09
N THR A 56 -10.91 -9.14 -17.41
CA THR A 56 -10.13 -8.16 -18.19
C THR A 56 -10.35 -6.71 -17.76
N TRP A 57 -11.59 -6.27 -17.52
CA TRP A 57 -11.83 -4.88 -17.11
C TRP A 57 -11.21 -4.55 -15.73
N LYS A 58 -11.21 -5.53 -14.81
CA LYS A 58 -10.61 -5.40 -13.47
C LYS A 58 -9.10 -5.20 -13.56
N ARG A 59 -8.44 -5.84 -14.54
CA ARG A 59 -7.01 -5.63 -14.82
C ARG A 59 -6.71 -4.21 -15.25
N TYR A 60 -7.50 -3.65 -16.18
CA TYR A 60 -7.35 -2.25 -16.61
C TYR A 60 -7.69 -1.26 -15.50
N PHE A 61 -8.59 -1.63 -14.58
CA PHE A 61 -8.90 -0.82 -13.42
C PHE A 61 -7.68 -0.58 -12.51
N TYR A 62 -6.80 -1.56 -12.31
CA TYR A 62 -5.54 -1.33 -11.56
C TYR A 62 -4.63 -0.30 -12.23
N VAL A 63 -4.52 -0.36 -13.55
CA VAL A 63 -3.71 0.59 -14.33
C VAL A 63 -4.30 2.01 -14.20
N PHE A 64 -5.63 2.12 -14.29
CA PHE A 64 -6.33 3.38 -14.08
C PHE A 64 -6.11 3.95 -12.66
N LEU A 65 -6.24 3.13 -11.63
CA LEU A 65 -5.97 3.53 -10.24
C LEU A 65 -4.53 4.04 -10.05
N TYR A 66 -3.55 3.40 -10.71
CA TYR A 66 -2.17 3.86 -10.67
C TYR A 66 -2.00 5.23 -11.34
N PHE A 67 -2.66 5.46 -12.47
CA PHE A 67 -2.62 6.77 -13.13
C PHE A 67 -3.31 7.87 -12.33
N ILE A 68 -4.36 7.59 -11.57
CA ILE A 68 -4.95 8.56 -10.64
C ILE A 68 -3.92 8.99 -9.60
N LEU A 69 -3.22 8.02 -8.99
CA LEU A 69 -2.20 8.27 -7.98
C LEU A 69 -1.03 9.10 -8.55
N LEU A 70 -0.49 8.69 -9.70
CA LEU A 70 0.57 9.42 -10.39
C LEU A 70 0.13 10.83 -10.80
N GLY A 71 -1.06 10.95 -11.39
CA GLY A 71 -1.61 12.23 -11.82
C GLY A 71 -1.75 13.21 -10.65
N TYR A 72 -2.17 12.73 -9.48
CA TYR A 72 -2.18 13.52 -8.25
C TYR A 72 -0.77 13.96 -7.81
N PHE A 73 0.20 13.04 -7.85
CA PHE A 73 1.59 13.38 -7.49
C PHE A 73 2.25 14.40 -8.42
N ILE A 74 2.01 14.27 -9.73
CA ILE A 74 2.52 15.20 -10.73
C ILE A 74 1.83 16.56 -10.60
N SER A 75 0.50 16.59 -10.57
CA SER A 75 -0.26 17.85 -10.51
C SER A 75 -0.05 18.63 -9.22
N GLY A 76 0.13 17.94 -8.10
CA GLY A 76 0.47 18.56 -6.81
C GLY A 76 1.94 18.98 -6.67
N GLY A 77 2.80 18.70 -7.65
CA GLY A 77 4.23 19.01 -7.58
C GLY A 77 4.96 18.27 -6.45
N TYR A 78 4.45 17.11 -6.02
CA TYR A 78 4.95 16.40 -4.84
C TYR A 78 6.31 15.70 -5.08
N TYR A 79 6.81 15.70 -6.32
CA TYR A 79 8.19 15.34 -6.65
C TYR A 79 9.20 16.49 -6.44
N HIS A 80 8.82 17.56 -5.75
CA HIS A 80 9.75 18.61 -5.36
C HIS A 80 10.16 18.47 -3.87
N PRO A 81 11.46 18.60 -3.50
CA PRO A 81 11.94 18.44 -2.12
C PRO A 81 11.33 19.42 -1.09
N ARG A 82 10.78 20.55 -1.55
CA ARG A 82 10.10 21.56 -0.72
C ARG A 82 8.58 21.40 -0.68
N SER A 83 8.02 20.41 -1.39
CA SER A 83 6.58 20.20 -1.40
C SER A 83 6.11 19.68 -0.03
N VAL A 84 4.86 19.95 0.32
CA VAL A 84 4.23 19.40 1.52
C VAL A 84 2.99 18.66 1.06
N LEU A 85 2.88 17.36 1.38
CA LEU A 85 1.68 16.60 1.04
C LEU A 85 0.48 17.21 1.78
N GLY A 86 -0.54 17.59 1.03
CA GLY A 86 -1.81 18.00 1.63
C GLY A 86 -2.43 16.86 2.42
N GLY A 87 -3.24 17.17 3.43
CA GLY A 87 -3.96 16.16 4.21
C GLY A 87 -4.84 15.24 3.33
N THR A 88 -5.31 15.75 2.18
CA THR A 88 -6.07 14.99 1.18
C THR A 88 -5.27 13.89 0.48
N ALA A 89 -3.94 13.94 0.53
CA ALA A 89 -3.10 12.94 -0.12
C ALA A 89 -3.34 11.53 0.42
N ILE A 90 -3.70 11.41 1.70
CA ILE A 90 -3.99 10.13 2.33
C ILE A 90 -5.23 9.48 1.69
N LEU A 91 -6.26 10.25 1.31
CA LEU A 91 -7.38 9.70 0.51
C LEU A 91 -6.90 9.16 -0.83
N VAL A 92 -6.13 9.96 -1.54
CA VAL A 92 -5.68 9.64 -2.90
C VAL A 92 -4.71 8.45 -2.90
N ILE A 93 -4.05 8.19 -1.78
CA ILE A 93 -3.19 7.02 -1.59
C ILE A 93 -4.05 5.79 -1.21
N TYR A 94 -4.81 5.84 -0.11
CA TYR A 94 -5.46 4.65 0.46
C TYR A 94 -6.77 4.25 -0.24
N ILE A 95 -7.52 5.17 -0.86
CA ILE A 95 -8.72 4.80 -1.62
C ILE A 95 -8.36 3.90 -2.81
N PRO A 96 -7.36 4.21 -3.65
CA PRO A 96 -6.91 3.28 -4.70
C PRO A 96 -6.46 1.92 -4.16
N PHE A 97 -5.71 1.85 -3.04
CA PHE A 97 -5.34 0.56 -2.45
C PHE A 97 -6.56 -0.24 -1.99
N PHE A 98 -7.52 0.43 -1.35
CA PHE A 98 -8.79 -0.18 -0.95
C PHE A 98 -9.56 -0.73 -2.15
N LEU A 99 -9.75 0.08 -3.19
CA LEU A 99 -10.49 -0.30 -4.40
C LEU A 99 -9.79 -1.43 -5.16
N ALA A 100 -8.46 -1.39 -5.27
CA ALA A 100 -7.68 -2.45 -5.90
C ALA A 100 -7.85 -3.78 -5.15
N ALA A 101 -7.76 -3.75 -3.82
CA ALA A 101 -7.97 -4.94 -2.98
C ALA A 101 -9.40 -5.47 -3.07
N LEU A 102 -10.40 -4.58 -3.11
CA LEU A 102 -11.80 -4.95 -3.24
C LEU A 102 -12.06 -5.64 -4.59
N VAL A 103 -11.59 -5.04 -5.68
CA VAL A 103 -11.73 -5.59 -7.03
C VAL A 103 -11.04 -6.94 -7.14
N HIS A 104 -9.83 -7.08 -6.61
CA HIS A 104 -9.12 -8.36 -6.56
C HIS A 104 -9.88 -9.40 -5.74
N LEU A 105 -10.46 -9.01 -4.59
CA LEU A 105 -11.26 -9.90 -3.75
C LEU A 105 -12.50 -10.41 -4.50
N THR A 106 -13.22 -9.55 -5.22
CA THR A 106 -14.40 -9.99 -6.00
C THR A 106 -14.04 -11.01 -7.07
N ASP A 107 -12.84 -10.93 -7.64
CA ASP A 107 -12.37 -11.88 -8.63
C ASP A 107 -11.93 -13.20 -7.98
N LEU A 108 -11.19 -13.09 -6.87
CA LEU A 108 -10.70 -14.22 -6.10
C LEU A 108 -11.83 -15.12 -5.60
N LEU A 109 -12.96 -14.54 -5.17
CA LEU A 109 -14.11 -15.27 -4.66
C LEU A 109 -14.84 -16.10 -5.72
N LEU A 110 -14.57 -15.87 -7.02
CA LEU A 110 -15.12 -16.68 -8.11
C LEU A 110 -14.39 -18.03 -8.28
N ASP A 111 -13.15 -18.16 -7.78
CA ASP A 111 -12.36 -19.39 -7.84
C ASP A 111 -11.76 -19.76 -6.45
N PRO A 112 -12.59 -20.27 -5.52
CA PRO A 112 -12.14 -20.64 -4.18
C PRO A 112 -11.26 -21.89 -4.15
N LYS A 113 -11.24 -22.70 -5.22
CA LYS A 113 -10.48 -23.96 -5.28
C LYS A 113 -9.00 -23.76 -5.62
N ASN A 114 -8.60 -22.53 -5.93
CA ASN A 114 -7.25 -22.21 -6.31
C ASN A 114 -6.22 -22.48 -5.19
N THR A 115 -5.07 -23.05 -5.55
CA THR A 115 -3.98 -23.38 -4.60
C THR A 115 -3.43 -22.17 -3.84
N TRP A 116 -3.53 -20.97 -4.43
CA TRP A 116 -3.09 -19.71 -3.84
C TRP A 116 -4.23 -18.90 -3.21
N PHE A 117 -5.44 -19.47 -3.10
CA PHE A 117 -6.63 -18.75 -2.62
C PHE A 117 -6.42 -18.13 -1.23
N LYS A 118 -6.01 -18.93 -0.24
CA LYS A 118 -5.83 -18.46 1.15
C LYS A 118 -4.79 -17.34 1.26
N PHE A 119 -3.69 -17.45 0.52
CA PHE A 119 -2.63 -16.45 0.50
C PHE A 119 -3.13 -15.12 -0.07
N ARG A 120 -3.76 -15.17 -1.25
CA ARG A 120 -4.35 -14.01 -1.92
C ARG A 120 -5.48 -13.37 -1.12
N LEU A 121 -6.27 -14.17 -0.41
CA LEU A 121 -7.33 -13.70 0.46
C LEU A 121 -6.78 -12.88 1.63
N ARG A 122 -5.76 -13.41 2.33
CA ARG A 122 -5.13 -12.71 3.46
C ARG A 122 -4.50 -11.38 3.05
N LEU A 123 -3.83 -11.33 1.89
CA LEU A 123 -3.28 -10.09 1.34
C LEU A 123 -4.39 -9.06 1.08
N SER A 124 -5.45 -9.48 0.38
CA SER A 124 -6.57 -8.59 0.03
C SER A 124 -7.28 -8.06 1.29
N LEU A 125 -7.53 -8.93 2.27
CA LEU A 125 -8.15 -8.53 3.54
C LEU A 125 -7.24 -7.60 4.35
N SER A 126 -5.93 -7.83 4.36
CA SER A 126 -4.97 -6.93 5.03
C SER A 126 -5.02 -5.55 4.37
N MET A 127 -4.94 -5.48 3.04
CA MET A 127 -5.05 -4.21 2.31
C MET A 127 -6.36 -3.48 2.62
N LEU A 128 -7.50 -4.17 2.60
CA LEU A 128 -8.80 -3.57 2.91
C LEU A 128 -8.85 -3.02 4.33
N PHE A 129 -8.50 -3.85 5.32
CA PHE A 129 -8.56 -3.48 6.73
C PHE A 129 -7.69 -2.27 7.03
N PHE A 130 -6.40 -2.32 6.66
CA PHE A 130 -5.45 -1.25 6.96
C PHE A 130 -5.76 0.04 6.19
N SER A 131 -6.34 -0.06 4.98
CA SER A 131 -6.78 1.12 4.23
C SER A 131 -7.99 1.79 4.89
N VAL A 132 -8.98 1.02 5.36
CA VAL A 132 -10.13 1.57 6.08
C VAL A 132 -9.69 2.22 7.38
N VAL A 133 -8.82 1.56 8.15
CA VAL A 133 -8.29 2.13 9.40
C VAL A 133 -7.52 3.41 9.12
N ALA A 134 -6.70 3.47 8.07
CA ALA A 134 -6.00 4.70 7.67
C ALA A 134 -6.97 5.85 7.34
N LEU A 135 -8.05 5.58 6.61
CA LEU A 135 -9.06 6.59 6.27
C LEU A 135 -9.81 7.10 7.52
N ILE A 136 -10.10 6.22 8.48
CA ILE A 136 -10.71 6.59 9.75
C ILE A 136 -9.77 7.48 10.56
N ILE A 137 -8.50 7.08 10.72
CA ILE A 137 -7.49 7.87 11.45
C ILE A 137 -7.33 9.26 10.82
N GLN A 138 -7.30 9.33 9.49
CA GLN A 138 -7.20 10.60 8.78
C GLN A 138 -8.37 11.53 9.05
N SER A 139 -9.58 10.97 9.12
CA SER A 139 -10.78 11.74 9.41
C SER A 139 -10.70 12.40 10.79
N PHE A 140 -10.13 11.70 11.78
CA PHE A 140 -9.83 12.30 13.08
C PHE A 140 -8.75 13.37 12.97
N GLU A 141 -7.67 13.13 12.23
CA GLU A 141 -6.60 14.13 12.06
C GLU A 141 -7.14 15.46 11.53
N TRP A 142 -7.99 15.44 10.50
CA TRP A 142 -8.62 16.66 9.97
C TRP A 142 -9.55 17.35 10.95
N TYR A 143 -10.35 16.58 11.69
CA TYR A 143 -11.24 17.15 12.71
C TYR A 143 -10.45 17.95 13.75
N TYR A 144 -9.29 17.43 14.18
CA TYR A 144 -8.44 18.12 15.15
C TYR A 144 -7.64 19.28 14.54
N GLU A 145 -7.15 19.14 13.32
CA GLU A 145 -6.44 20.21 12.61
C GLU A 145 -7.31 21.44 12.41
N ASP A 146 -8.58 21.25 11.99
CA ASP A 146 -9.57 22.31 11.80
C ASP A 146 -9.95 23.00 13.12
N LYS A 147 -10.12 22.22 14.20
CA LYS A 147 -10.65 22.74 15.47
C LYS A 147 -9.59 23.30 16.42
N TYR A 148 -8.36 22.79 16.38
CA TYR A 148 -7.33 23.09 17.40
C TYR A 148 -5.99 23.58 16.82
N SER A 149 -5.88 23.76 15.50
CA SER A 149 -4.65 24.23 14.80
C SER A 149 -3.38 23.43 15.14
N SER A 150 -3.53 22.26 15.76
CA SER A 150 -2.45 21.42 16.23
C SER A 150 -2.84 19.96 16.07
N ARG A 151 -1.90 19.17 15.54
CA ARG A 151 -2.10 17.74 15.32
C ARG A 151 -1.88 16.99 16.63
N PRO A 152 -2.84 16.20 17.12
CA PRO A 152 -2.63 15.44 18.35
C PRO A 152 -1.53 14.41 18.12
N MET A 153 -0.49 14.44 18.94
CA MET A 153 0.64 13.51 18.84
C MET A 153 0.20 12.03 18.85
N ILE A 154 -0.89 11.74 19.57
CA ILE A 154 -1.52 10.42 19.62
C ILE A 154 -2.02 9.96 18.25
N VAL A 155 -2.68 10.82 17.47
CA VAL A 155 -3.21 10.49 16.14
C VAL A 155 -2.07 10.14 15.19
N PHE A 156 -0.97 10.90 15.26
CA PHE A 156 0.25 10.60 14.51
C PHE A 156 0.81 9.21 14.83
N TYR A 157 0.97 8.86 16.12
CA TYR A 157 1.48 7.55 16.50
C TYR A 157 0.56 6.39 16.10
N ILE A 158 -0.76 6.61 16.12
CA ILE A 158 -1.74 5.62 15.65
C ILE A 158 -1.60 5.42 14.14
N ALA A 159 -1.48 6.50 13.36
CA ALA A 159 -1.25 6.43 11.91
C ALA A 159 0.04 5.68 11.56
N LEU A 160 1.14 6.01 12.25
CA LEU A 160 2.42 5.32 12.08
C LEU A 160 2.31 3.82 12.41
N SER A 161 1.66 3.49 13.53
CA SER A 161 1.45 2.10 13.94
C SER A 161 0.64 1.32 12.91
N ASN A 162 -0.41 1.93 12.35
CA ASN A 162 -1.22 1.32 11.29
C ASN A 162 -0.37 0.95 10.06
N ASN A 163 0.51 1.84 9.62
CA ASN A 163 1.41 1.59 8.49
C ASN A 163 2.42 0.47 8.78
N ILE A 164 3.06 0.50 9.95
CA ILE A 164 4.00 -0.55 10.35
C ILE A 164 3.30 -1.91 10.40
N LEU A 165 2.12 -1.99 11.03
CA LEU A 165 1.34 -3.22 11.13
C LEU A 165 0.89 -3.73 9.76
N TYR A 166 0.53 -2.84 8.84
CA TYR A 166 0.19 -3.22 7.47
C TYR A 166 1.34 -3.95 6.77
N TYR A 167 2.52 -3.33 6.70
CA TYR A 167 3.68 -3.94 6.05
C TYR A 167 4.18 -5.19 6.77
N PHE A 168 4.08 -5.21 8.10
CA PHE A 168 4.39 -6.39 8.90
C PHE A 168 3.44 -7.56 8.56
N ALA A 169 2.13 -7.29 8.46
CA ALA A 169 1.16 -8.30 8.07
C ALA A 169 1.41 -8.85 6.66
N LEU A 170 1.75 -7.99 5.69
CA LEU A 170 2.11 -8.44 4.35
C LEU A 170 3.39 -9.30 4.34
N THR A 171 4.40 -8.90 5.13
CA THR A 171 5.67 -9.62 5.26
C THR A 171 5.46 -11.00 5.87
N ILE A 172 4.68 -11.11 6.95
CA ILE A 172 4.32 -12.41 7.55
C ILE A 172 3.62 -13.29 6.53
N ASN A 173 2.59 -12.76 5.84
CA ASN A 173 1.86 -13.53 4.83
C ASN A 173 2.79 -14.03 3.72
N PHE A 174 3.73 -13.21 3.26
CA PHE A 174 4.74 -13.57 2.27
C PHE A 174 5.68 -14.68 2.77
N LEU A 175 6.24 -14.53 3.98
CA LEU A 175 7.15 -15.52 4.57
C LEU A 175 6.47 -16.87 4.80
N MET A 176 5.21 -16.87 5.28
CA MET A 176 4.42 -18.09 5.45
C MET A 176 4.29 -18.87 4.13
N GLU A 177 4.03 -18.18 3.02
CA GLU A 177 3.89 -18.83 1.72
C GLU A 177 5.25 -19.32 1.18
N CYS A 178 6.34 -18.57 1.40
CA CYS A 178 7.69 -19.02 1.06
C CYS A 178 8.09 -20.31 1.78
N ILE A 179 7.82 -20.40 3.09
CA ILE A 179 8.08 -21.59 3.90
C ILE A 179 7.28 -22.79 3.38
N LYS A 180 6.02 -22.57 3.01
CA LYS A 180 5.14 -23.62 2.46
C LYS A 180 5.65 -24.14 1.11
N LEU A 181 6.12 -23.25 0.23
CA LEU A 181 6.70 -23.64 -1.06
C LEU A 181 7.99 -24.43 -0.88
N TYR A 182 8.88 -23.98 0.01
CA TYR A 182 10.11 -24.69 0.33
C TYR A 182 9.86 -26.11 0.87
N ARG A 183 8.89 -26.26 1.80
CA ARG A 183 8.50 -27.59 2.31
C ARG A 183 7.97 -28.51 1.21
N LYS A 184 7.18 -27.97 0.28
CA LYS A 184 6.63 -28.75 -0.84
C LYS A 184 7.73 -29.22 -1.79
N GLN A 185 8.73 -28.39 -2.05
CA GLN A 185 9.88 -28.76 -2.89
C GLN A 185 10.77 -29.82 -2.25
N ARG A 186 10.92 -29.82 -0.91
CA ARG A 186 11.73 -30.81 -0.19
C ARG A 186 11.07 -32.21 -0.11
N LEU A 187 9.76 -32.28 -0.31
CA LEU A 187 8.97 -33.53 -0.27
C LEU A 187 8.76 -34.15 -1.67
N MET A 188 9.26 -33.50 -2.73
CA MET A 188 9.31 -34.02 -4.10
C MET A 188 10.72 -34.55 -4.38
#